data_AF-Q5AQV5-F1
#
_entry.id   AF-Q5AQV5-F1
#
_cell.length_a   1.000
_cell.length_b   1.000
_cell.length_c   1.000
_cell.angle_alpha   90.00
_cell.angle_beta   90.00
_cell.angle_gamma   90.00
#
_symmetry.space_group_name_H-M   'P 1'
#
loop_
_entity.id
_entity.type
_entity.pdbx_description
1 polymer ?
#
loop_
_entity_poly.entity_id
_entity_poly.type
_entity_poly.pdbx_seq_one_letter_code
_entity_poly.pdbx_strand_id
1 'polypeptide(L)'
;MAKQISRSGQENPKVAFISGPIDTGPDSIYFRTHYIKPIDVAIAAGHDFVIGPILSGVDADALDYLLDYPIAPSRITIFMTIAEDSAWGNIFRAQGINVFVLEDRQATTQNRDAAMTAATDYDILRWRTEEEAREFYGELYQPGRVTNTERNWRRRKGLS
;
A
#
# COMPACT_ATOMS: atom_id res chain seq x y z
N MET A 1 34.86 25.59 8.33
CA MET A 1 34.70 24.12 8.21
C MET A 1 33.70 23.67 9.25
N ALA A 2 32.45 23.40 8.85
CA ALA A 2 31.44 22.84 9.73
C ALA A 2 31.52 21.31 9.68
N LYS A 3 31.69 20.70 10.84
CA LYS A 3 31.78 19.25 11.05
C LYS A 3 30.41 18.63 10.77
N GLN A 4 30.33 17.84 9.71
CA GLN A 4 29.17 17.00 9.43
C GLN A 4 29.08 15.95 10.54
N ILE A 5 28.04 16.02 11.36
CA ILE A 5 27.74 15.00 12.35
C ILE A 5 27.17 13.81 11.57
N SER A 6 28.04 12.87 11.24
CA SER A 6 27.66 11.55 10.74
C SER A 6 26.87 10.83 11.83
N ARG A 7 25.56 10.64 11.63
CA ARG A 7 24.77 9.67 12.40
C ARG A 7 25.16 8.27 11.94
N SER A 8 26.27 7.77 12.45
CA SER A 8 26.69 6.38 12.26
C SER A 8 25.82 5.47 13.11
N GLY A 9 24.88 4.73 12.48
CA GLY A 9 24.19 3.59 13.10
C GLY A 9 22.67 3.52 12.99
N GLN A 10 21.97 4.48 12.36
CA GLN A 10 20.56 4.28 12.04
C GLN A 10 20.47 3.47 10.74
N GLU A 11 20.04 2.20 10.84
CA GLU A 11 19.48 1.51 9.68
C GLU A 11 18.37 2.40 9.09
N ASN A 12 18.29 2.46 7.76
CA ASN A 12 17.19 3.17 7.11
C ASN A 12 15.86 2.60 7.62
N PRO A 13 14.84 3.45 7.84
CA PRO A 13 13.50 2.97 8.14
C PRO A 13 13.07 1.87 7.17
N LYS A 14 12.56 0.76 7.70
CA LYS A 14 11.96 -0.27 6.84
C LYS A 14 10.72 0.31 6.17
N VAL A 15 10.41 -0.18 4.97
CA VAL A 15 9.27 0.26 4.17
C VAL A 15 8.24 -0.87 4.08
N ALA A 16 7.01 -0.59 4.54
CA ALA A 16 5.89 -1.51 4.49
C ALA A 16 5.03 -1.28 3.25
N PHE A 17 4.75 -2.32 2.48
CA PHE A 17 3.73 -2.28 1.41
C PHE A 17 2.35 -2.62 1.99
N ILE A 18 1.40 -1.68 1.92
CA ILE A 18 0.01 -1.95 2.28
C ILE A 18 -0.78 -2.28 1.01
N SER A 19 -1.49 -3.41 1.03
CA SER A 19 -2.39 -3.81 -0.07
C SER A 19 -3.53 -4.68 0.44
N GLY A 20 -4.71 -4.54 -0.16
CA GLY A 20 -5.87 -5.34 0.19
C GLY A 20 -7.04 -5.23 -0.79
N PRO A 21 -8.22 -5.73 -0.40
CA PRO A 21 -9.42 -5.68 -1.23
C PRO A 21 -9.88 -4.25 -1.51
N ILE A 22 -10.46 -4.04 -2.68
CA ILE A 22 -11.07 -2.77 -3.11
C ILE A 22 -12.38 -2.49 -2.35
N ASP A 23 -13.06 -3.54 -1.91
CA ASP A 23 -14.26 -3.43 -1.08
C ASP A 23 -13.92 -3.85 0.36
N THR A 24 -14.01 -2.92 1.30
CA THR A 24 -13.73 -3.14 2.72
C THR A 24 -14.99 -3.28 3.58
N GLY A 25 -16.16 -3.37 2.94
CA GLY A 25 -17.45 -3.44 3.60
C GLY A 25 -17.90 -2.10 4.21
N PRO A 26 -19.06 -2.08 4.87
CA PRO A 26 -19.57 -0.87 5.51
C PRO A 26 -18.61 -0.39 6.60
N ASP A 27 -18.47 0.93 6.71
CA ASP A 27 -17.61 1.62 7.68
C ASP A 27 -16.16 1.10 7.72
N SER A 28 -15.66 0.65 6.56
CA SER A 28 -14.32 0.08 6.37
C SER A 28 -14.02 -1.06 7.36
N ILE A 29 -15.04 -1.84 7.76
CA ILE A 29 -14.93 -2.84 8.83
C ILE A 29 -13.81 -3.86 8.60
N TYR A 30 -13.61 -4.27 7.34
CA TYR A 30 -12.54 -5.18 6.97
C TYR A 30 -11.16 -4.57 7.22
N PHE A 31 -10.97 -3.30 6.83
CA PHE A 31 -9.73 -2.58 7.09
C PHE A 31 -9.47 -2.45 8.59
N ARG A 32 -10.47 -1.98 9.35
CA ARG A 32 -10.35 -1.78 10.81
C ARG A 32 -10.00 -3.06 11.55
N THR A 33 -10.59 -4.18 11.13
CA THR A 33 -10.37 -5.49 11.75
C THR A 33 -8.97 -6.04 11.50
N HIS A 34 -8.42 -5.82 10.30
CA HIS A 34 -7.22 -6.54 9.86
C HIS A 34 -5.96 -5.69 9.70
N TYR A 35 -6.09 -4.38 9.50
CA TYR A 35 -4.98 -3.51 9.09
C TYR A 35 -4.52 -2.52 10.16
N ILE A 36 -5.42 -2.02 11.02
CA ILE A 36 -5.06 -1.02 12.04
C ILE A 36 -3.89 -1.53 12.91
N LYS A 37 -4.05 -2.70 13.53
CA LYS A 37 -3.02 -3.25 14.43
C LYS A 37 -1.64 -3.41 13.77
N PRO A 38 -1.48 -4.06 12.60
CA PRO A 38 -0.17 -4.15 11.97
C PRO A 38 0.37 -2.80 11.47
N ILE A 39 -0.49 -1.86 11.07
CA ILE A 39 -0.07 -0.50 10.73
C ILE A 39 0.47 0.21 11.98
N ASP A 40 -0.22 0.15 13.12
CA ASP A 40 0.22 0.75 14.37
C ASP A 40 1.59 0.21 14.81
N VAL A 41 1.82 -1.10 14.66
CA VAL A 41 3.12 -1.72 14.93
C VAL A 41 4.22 -1.14 14.03
N ALA A 42 3.93 -0.94 12.74
CA ALA A 42 4.88 -0.34 11.80
C ALA A 42 5.14 1.15 12.11
N ILE A 43 4.10 1.91 12.47
CA ILE A 43 4.21 3.31 12.90
C ILE A 43 5.12 3.40 14.13
N ALA A 44 4.86 2.59 15.16
CA ALA A 44 5.63 2.57 16.39
C ALA A 44 7.09 2.18 16.18
N ALA A 45 7.37 1.34 15.18
CA ALA A 45 8.72 0.97 14.77
C ALA A 45 9.42 2.02 13.89
N GLY A 46 8.74 3.11 13.54
CA GLY A 46 9.31 4.18 12.72
C GLY A 46 9.44 3.82 11.24
N HIS A 47 8.64 2.88 10.74
CA HIS A 47 8.69 2.42 9.34
C HIS A 47 7.98 3.36 8.37
N ASP A 48 8.42 3.41 7.12
CA ASP A 48 7.76 4.15 6.04
C ASP A 48 6.76 3.26 5.30
N PHE A 49 5.90 3.86 4.48
CA PHE A 49 4.76 3.19 3.85
C PHE A 49 4.73 3.39 2.35
N VAL A 50 4.42 2.32 1.63
CA VAL A 50 4.06 2.33 0.22
C VAL A 50 2.63 1.85 0.07
N ILE A 51 1.83 2.59 -0.69
CA ILE A 51 0.42 2.30 -0.95
C ILE A 51 0.15 2.45 -2.45
N GLY A 52 -0.82 1.68 -2.97
CA GLY A 52 -1.32 1.90 -4.32
C GLY A 52 -2.10 3.23 -4.46
N PRO A 53 -2.31 3.71 -5.68
CA PRO A 53 -3.00 4.96 -5.95
C PRO A 53 -4.53 4.81 -5.98
N ILE A 54 -5.06 3.73 -5.43
CA ILE A 54 -6.49 3.39 -5.50
C ILE A 54 -7.25 4.22 -4.47
N LEU A 55 -8.26 4.96 -4.94
CA LEU A 55 -9.06 5.89 -4.13
C LEU A 55 -10.21 5.20 -3.36
N SER A 56 -10.15 3.88 -3.18
CA SER A 56 -11.15 3.10 -2.45
C SER A 56 -10.55 1.80 -1.88
N GLY A 57 -11.21 1.24 -0.87
CA GLY A 57 -10.80 -0.01 -0.24
C GLY A 57 -9.57 0.17 0.64
N VAL A 58 -8.81 -0.91 0.85
CA VAL A 58 -7.69 -0.92 1.81
C VAL A 58 -6.65 0.15 1.52
N ASP A 59 -6.34 0.43 0.25
CA ASP A 59 -5.34 1.44 -0.10
C ASP A 59 -5.78 2.85 0.35
N ALA A 60 -7.04 3.22 0.10
CA ALA A 60 -7.59 4.50 0.54
C ALA A 60 -7.82 4.56 2.06
N ASP A 61 -8.39 3.50 2.65
CA ASP A 61 -8.60 3.43 4.10
C ASP A 61 -7.26 3.53 4.85
N ALA A 62 -6.19 2.92 4.32
CA ALA A 62 -4.85 3.03 4.88
C ALA A 62 -4.29 4.45 4.74
N LEU A 63 -4.49 5.09 3.60
CA LEU A 63 -4.02 6.45 3.39
C LEU A 63 -4.67 7.42 4.38
N ASP A 64 -6.00 7.37 4.49
CA ASP A 64 -6.77 8.19 5.43
C ASP A 64 -6.31 7.94 6.87
N TYR A 65 -6.17 6.67 7.27
CA TYR A 65 -5.70 6.29 8.60
C TYR A 65 -4.30 6.84 8.91
N LEU A 66 -3.37 6.74 7.95
CA LEU A 66 -2.00 7.24 8.13
C LEU A 66 -1.94 8.76 8.19
N LEU A 67 -2.80 9.48 7.47
CA LEU A 67 -2.85 10.94 7.49
C LEU A 67 -3.50 11.48 8.77
N ASP A 68 -4.44 10.75 9.36
CA ASP A 68 -5.05 11.08 10.65
C ASP A 68 -4.10 10.78 11.84
N TYR A 69 -3.14 9.87 11.66
CA TYR A 69 -2.12 9.55 12.67
C TYR A 69 -0.92 10.51 12.59
N PRO A 70 -0.20 10.80 13.70
CA PRO A 70 0.93 11.75 13.71
C PRO A 70 2.22 11.22 13.04
N ILE A 71 2.13 10.72 11.81
CA ILE A 71 3.29 10.50 10.94
C ILE A 71 3.40 11.64 9.91
N ALA A 72 4.62 11.98 9.51
CA ALA A 72 4.81 12.96 8.44
C ALA A 72 4.31 12.38 7.10
N PRO A 73 3.54 13.10 6.28
CA PRO A 73 3.10 12.63 4.96
C PRO A 73 4.25 12.21 4.03
N SER A 74 5.44 12.79 4.23
CA SER A 74 6.67 12.42 3.52
C SER A 74 7.19 11.01 3.83
N ARG A 75 6.56 10.28 4.78
CA ARG A 75 6.83 8.85 5.05
C ARG A 75 5.94 7.92 4.23
N ILE A 76 5.04 8.48 3.43
CA ILE A 76 4.13 7.75 2.55
C ILE A 76 4.60 7.97 1.11
N THR A 77 4.64 6.89 0.34
CA THR A 77 4.94 6.93 -1.10
C THR A 77 3.85 6.21 -1.87
N ILE A 78 3.28 6.88 -2.87
CA ILE A 78 2.30 6.30 -3.78
C ILE A 78 2.96 6.04 -5.12
N PHE A 79 2.92 4.78 -5.56
CA PHE A 79 3.40 4.40 -6.89
C PHE A 79 2.29 4.60 -7.91
N MET A 80 2.62 5.14 -9.07
CA MET A 80 1.65 5.48 -10.10
C MET A 80 2.18 5.14 -11.49
N THR A 81 1.29 4.72 -12.38
CA THR A 81 1.54 4.84 -13.81
C THR A 81 1.43 6.31 -14.25
N ILE A 82 1.95 6.65 -15.42
CA ILE A 82 1.86 8.02 -15.97
C ILE A 82 0.40 8.47 -16.12
N ALA A 83 -0.49 7.56 -16.52
CA ALA A 83 -1.92 7.87 -16.67
C ALA A 83 -2.57 8.21 -15.32
N GLU A 84 -2.27 7.43 -14.28
CA GLU A 84 -2.78 7.67 -12.92
C GLU A 84 -2.22 8.98 -12.34
N ASP A 85 -0.92 9.24 -12.54
CA ASP A 85 -0.28 10.48 -12.10
C ASP A 85 -0.92 11.71 -12.74
N SER A 86 -1.21 11.64 -14.03
CA SER A 86 -1.88 12.71 -14.77
C SER A 86 -3.30 12.97 -14.25
N ALA A 87 -3.99 11.92 -13.79
CA ALA A 87 -5.37 12.00 -13.38
C ALA A 87 -5.54 12.47 -11.91
N TRP A 88 -4.66 12.04 -11.00
CA TRP A 88 -4.81 12.38 -9.58
C TRP A 88 -3.50 12.54 -8.80
N GLY A 89 -2.32 12.46 -9.42
CA GLY A 89 -1.03 12.60 -8.72
C GLY A 89 -0.85 13.94 -7.99
N ASN A 90 -1.46 15.02 -8.50
CA ASN A 90 -1.45 16.31 -7.82
C ASN A 90 -2.20 16.32 -6.48
N ILE A 91 -3.21 15.47 -6.30
CA ILE A 91 -3.95 15.35 -5.04
C ILE A 91 -3.00 14.88 -3.93
N PHE A 92 -2.23 13.82 -4.20
CA PHE A 92 -1.27 13.29 -3.23
C PHE A 92 -0.12 14.25 -2.96
N ARG A 93 0.44 14.88 -4.00
CA ARG A 93 1.52 15.88 -3.82
C ARG A 93 1.06 17.07 -2.98
N ALA A 94 -0.19 17.53 -3.14
CA ALA A 94 -0.75 18.63 -2.36
C ALA A 94 -0.88 18.29 -0.86
N GLN A 95 -0.98 17.00 -0.51
CA GLN A 95 -0.98 16.50 0.87
C GLN A 95 0.44 16.29 1.44
N GLY A 96 1.50 16.58 0.66
CA GLY A 96 2.89 16.37 1.07
C GLY A 96 3.35 14.91 0.99
N ILE A 97 2.59 14.05 0.31
CA ILE A 97 2.93 12.64 0.07
C ILE A 97 3.92 12.54 -1.10
N ASN A 98 4.85 11.58 -1.02
CA ASN A 98 5.74 11.30 -2.15
C ASN A 98 4.99 10.55 -3.25
N VAL A 99 5.23 10.91 -4.50
CA VAL A 99 4.69 10.20 -5.67
C VAL A 99 5.84 9.65 -6.48
N PHE A 100 5.86 8.33 -6.68
CA PHE A 100 6.78 7.64 -7.57
C PHE A 100 6.05 7.26 -8.86
N VAL A 101 6.43 7.86 -9.98
CA VAL A 101 5.82 7.58 -11.28
C VAL A 101 6.70 6.61 -12.06
N LEU A 102 6.14 5.50 -12.52
CA LEU A 102 6.84 4.59 -13.42
C LEU A 102 7.13 5.31 -14.74
N GLU A 103 8.38 5.27 -15.18
CA GLU A 103 8.81 5.96 -16.41
C GLU A 103 8.26 5.32 -17.70
N ASP A 104 7.93 4.02 -17.65
CA ASP A 104 7.36 3.30 -18.78
C ASP A 104 5.92 3.75 -19.05
N ARG A 105 5.71 4.38 -20.21
CA ARG A 105 4.40 4.86 -20.70
C ARG A 105 3.39 3.74 -20.92
N GLN A 106 3.86 2.52 -21.12
CA GLN A 106 3.01 1.34 -21.31
C GLN A 106 2.86 0.52 -20.03
N ALA A 107 3.38 1.01 -18.90
CA ALA A 107 3.26 0.34 -17.62
C ALA A 107 1.79 0.13 -17.25
N THR A 108 1.47 -1.11 -16.92
CA THR A 108 0.16 -1.50 -16.39
C THR A 108 0.13 -1.39 -14.87
N THR A 109 -1.05 -1.54 -14.28
CA THR A 109 -1.22 -1.69 -12.83
C THR A 109 -0.41 -2.85 -12.26
N GLN A 110 -0.21 -3.94 -13.03
CA GLN A 110 0.63 -5.06 -12.60
C GLN A 110 2.12 -4.70 -12.57
N ASN A 111 2.59 -3.86 -13.50
CA ASN A 111 3.97 -3.36 -13.49
C ASN A 111 4.20 -2.47 -12.26
N ARG A 112 3.25 -1.58 -11.96
CA ARG A 112 3.25 -0.73 -10.77
C ARG A 112 3.25 -1.56 -9.49
N ASP A 113 2.39 -2.57 -9.37
CA ASP A 113 2.32 -3.45 -8.21
C ASP A 113 3.62 -4.26 -8.01
N ALA A 114 4.26 -4.68 -9.11
CA ALA A 114 5.58 -5.31 -9.06
C ALA A 114 6.66 -4.35 -8.56
N ALA A 115 6.64 -3.09 -9.01
CA ALA A 115 7.56 -2.06 -8.54
C ALA A 115 7.36 -1.74 -7.05
N MET A 116 6.11 -1.63 -6.57
CA MET A 116 5.81 -1.49 -5.14
C MET A 116 6.35 -2.67 -4.31
N THR A 117 6.13 -3.90 -4.79
CA THR A 117 6.64 -5.10 -4.12
C THR A 117 8.18 -5.07 -4.02
N ALA A 118 8.86 -4.65 -5.08
CA ALA A 118 10.32 -4.59 -5.15
C ALA A 118 10.93 -3.46 -4.31
N ALA A 119 10.20 -2.35 -4.13
CA ALA A 119 10.65 -1.16 -3.41
C ALA A 119 10.43 -1.23 -1.89
N THR A 120 9.92 -2.34 -1.36
CA THR A 120 9.46 -2.46 0.02
C THR A 120 10.06 -3.69 0.71
N ASP A 121 10.30 -3.59 2.02
CA ASP A 121 10.95 -4.64 2.79
C ASP A 121 10.00 -5.78 3.19
N TYR A 122 8.74 -5.45 3.44
CA TYR A 122 7.71 -6.42 3.81
C TYR A 122 6.30 -5.92 3.45
N ASP A 123 5.33 -6.82 3.55
CA ASP A 123 3.92 -6.50 3.28
C ASP A 123 3.09 -6.45 4.56
N ILE A 124 2.20 -5.45 4.63
CA ILE A 124 0.98 -5.48 5.44
C ILE A 124 -0.15 -5.78 4.45
N LEU A 125 -0.37 -7.07 4.19
CA LEU A 125 -1.34 -7.53 3.20
C LEU A 125 -2.28 -8.58 3.76
N ARG A 126 -3.49 -8.60 3.20
CA ARG A 126 -4.50 -9.63 3.44
C ARG A 126 -5.53 -9.58 2.32
N TRP A 127 -5.97 -10.73 1.84
CA TRP A 127 -7.20 -10.83 1.05
C TRP A 127 -8.19 -11.73 1.77
N ARG A 128 -9.46 -11.63 1.40
CA ARG A 128 -10.51 -12.50 1.96
C ARG A 128 -10.19 -13.95 1.66
N THR A 129 -10.37 -14.85 2.63
CA THR A 129 -10.39 -16.29 2.35
C THR A 129 -11.53 -16.62 1.40
N GLU A 130 -11.56 -17.85 0.87
CA GLU A 130 -12.67 -18.30 0.02
C GLU A 130 -14.01 -18.23 0.78
N GLU A 131 -14.03 -18.66 2.05
CA GLU A 131 -15.21 -18.58 2.91
C GLU A 131 -15.66 -17.14 3.11
N GLU A 132 -14.73 -16.25 3.49
CA GLU A 132 -15.01 -14.82 3.70
C GLU A 132 -15.49 -14.14 2.40
N ALA A 133 -14.90 -14.50 1.27
CA ALA A 133 -15.29 -13.96 -0.03
C ALA A 133 -16.69 -14.45 -0.45
N ARG A 134 -17.00 -15.72 -0.20
CA ARG A 134 -18.32 -16.29 -0.51
C ARG A 134 -19.41 -15.69 0.37
N GLU A 135 -19.15 -15.54 1.66
CA GLU A 135 -20.06 -14.88 2.59
C GLU A 135 -20.30 -13.42 2.21
N PHE A 136 -19.22 -12.70 1.88
CA PHE A 136 -19.30 -11.27 1.57
C PHE A 136 -19.95 -10.97 0.23
N TYR A 137 -19.55 -11.67 -0.85
CA TYR A 137 -20.03 -11.38 -2.21
C TYR A 137 -21.31 -12.14 -2.58
N GLY A 138 -21.68 -13.19 -1.85
CA GLY A 138 -22.85 -14.01 -2.15
C GLY A 138 -22.81 -14.55 -3.58
N GLU A 139 -23.86 -14.27 -4.37
CA GLU A 139 -23.96 -14.69 -5.77
C GLU A 139 -22.90 -14.06 -6.69
N LEU A 140 -22.29 -12.94 -6.28
CA LEU A 140 -21.20 -12.30 -7.04
C LEU A 140 -19.83 -12.93 -6.76
N TYR A 141 -19.76 -13.92 -5.85
CA TYR A 141 -18.53 -14.65 -5.58
C TYR A 141 -18.04 -15.39 -6.83
N GLN A 142 -16.74 -15.25 -7.12
CA GLN A 142 -16.08 -15.92 -8.23
C GLN A 142 -15.06 -16.93 -7.70
N PRO A 143 -15.37 -18.25 -7.74
CA PRO A 143 -14.44 -19.29 -7.30
C PRO A 143 -13.10 -19.23 -8.04
N GLY A 144 -12.01 -19.41 -7.30
CA GLY A 144 -10.64 -19.44 -7.86
C GLY A 144 -10.10 -18.10 -8.34
N ARG A 145 -10.79 -16.98 -8.08
CA ARG A 145 -10.30 -15.64 -8.44
C ARG A 145 -9.06 -15.28 -7.65
N VAL A 146 -7.92 -15.13 -8.34
CA VAL A 146 -6.67 -14.63 -7.76
C VAL A 146 -6.68 -13.11 -7.72
N THR A 147 -6.66 -12.54 -6.51
CA THR A 147 -6.68 -11.08 -6.30
C THR A 147 -5.32 -10.44 -6.57
N ASN A 148 -5.26 -9.12 -6.80
CA ASN A 148 -3.99 -8.42 -6.94
C ASN A 148 -3.15 -8.49 -5.66
N THR A 149 -3.78 -8.40 -4.48
CA THR A 149 -3.11 -8.58 -3.19
C THR A 149 -2.48 -9.97 -3.07
N GLU A 150 -3.17 -11.02 -3.51
CA GLU A 150 -2.61 -12.37 -3.57
C GLU A 150 -1.44 -12.45 -4.54
N ARG A 151 -1.53 -11.83 -5.73
CA ARG A 151 -0.41 -11.76 -6.68
C ARG A 151 0.81 -11.08 -6.07
N ASN A 152 0.63 -10.02 -5.27
CA ASN A 152 1.72 -9.32 -4.59
C ASN A 152 2.40 -10.23 -3.57
N TRP A 153 1.61 -10.96 -2.77
CA TRP A 153 2.15 -11.96 -1.86
C TRP A 153 2.93 -13.06 -2.60
N ARG A 154 2.36 -13.61 -3.69
CA ARG A 154 3.04 -14.62 -4.52
C ARG A 154 4.38 -14.10 -5.05
N ARG A 155 4.41 -12.86 -5.53
CA ARG A 155 5.63 -12.19 -6.01
C ARG A 155 6.70 -12.10 -4.93
N ARG A 156 6.36 -11.66 -3.71
CA ARG A 156 7.32 -11.60 -2.60
C ARG A 156 7.83 -12.98 -2.18
N LYS A 157 7.01 -14.02 -2.34
CA LYS A 157 7.39 -15.41 -2.06
C LYS A 157 8.14 -16.09 -3.22
N GLY A 158 8.33 -15.41 -4.34
CA GLY A 158 8.96 -16.01 -5.54
C GLY A 158 8.09 -17.09 -6.19
N LEU A 159 6.76 -17.02 -6.05
CA LEU A 159 5.80 -17.97 -6.61
C LEU A 159 5.23 -17.41 -7.93
N SER A 160 5.17 -18.26 -8.95
CA SER A 160 4.57 -18.00 -10.27
C SER A 160 3.11 -18.42 -10.33
#